data_AF-A0A7V2DFI9-F1
#
_entry.id   AF-A0A7V2DFI9-F1
#
_cell.length_a   1.000
_cell.length_b   1.000
_cell.length_c   1.000
_cell.angle_alpha   90.00
_cell.angle_beta   90.00
_cell.angle_gamma   90.00
#
_symmetry.space_group_name_H-M   'P 1'
#
loop_
_entity.id
_entity.type
_entity.pdbx_description
1 polymer ?
#
loop_
_entity_poly.entity_id
_entity_poly.type
_entity_poly.pdbx_seq_one_letter_code
_entity_poly.pdbx_strand_id
1 'polypeptide(L)' 'MIVVKGTVTCGVCKTGAAVVYCDGCEQPLCKDCREFDIWCYGCGHGDTKAFCKSCRDDISINPWGGKVPE' A
#
# COMPACT_ATOMS: atom_id res chain seq x y z
N MET A 1 7.18 -4.12 2.35
CA MET A 1 6.96 -4.09 0.89
C MET A 1 7.48 -5.35 0.20
N ILE A 2 6.56 -6.20 -0.27
CA ILE A 2 6.86 -7.39 -1.09
C ILE A 2 6.57 -7.07 -2.56
N VAL A 3 7.57 -7.24 -3.43
CA VAL A 3 7.47 -6.98 -4.87
C VAL A 3 7.18 -8.26 -5.64
N VAL A 4 6.25 -8.21 -6.60
CA VAL A 4 5.77 -9.38 -7.36
C VAL A 4 6.21 -9.29 -8.82
N LYS A 5 6.60 -10.43 -9.40
CA LYS A 5 6.97 -10.53 -10.82
C LYS A 5 5.73 -10.68 -11.73
N GLY A 6 4.81 -9.72 -11.73
CA GLY A 6 3.80 -9.51 -12.79
C GLY A 6 2.83 -10.65 -13.18
N THR A 7 2.92 -11.83 -12.57
CA THR A 7 2.09 -13.02 -12.89
C THR A 7 0.77 -13.05 -12.13
N VAL A 8 0.60 -12.15 -11.15
CA VAL A 8 -0.60 -12.07 -10.30
C VAL A 8 -1.45 -10.89 -10.75
N THR A 9 -2.76 -11.08 -10.91
CA THR A 9 -3.69 -10.00 -11.25
C THR A 9 -3.99 -9.13 -10.02
N CYS A 10 -4.13 -7.82 -10.22
CA CYS A 10 -4.45 -6.90 -9.15
C CYS A 10 -5.77 -7.25 -8.44
N GLY A 11 -5.75 -7.28 -7.12
CA GLY A 11 -6.90 -7.54 -6.25
C GLY A 11 -7.93 -6.42 -6.22
N VAL A 12 -7.56 -5.18 -6.58
CA VAL A 12 -8.44 -4.01 -6.58
C VAL A 12 -9.15 -3.84 -7.91
N CYS A 13 -8.42 -3.59 -9.01
CA CYS A 13 -9.02 -3.33 -10.33
C CYS A 13 -9.28 -4.59 -11.16
N LYS A 14 -8.79 -5.76 -10.74
CA LYS A 14 -8.96 -7.07 -11.40
C LYS A 14 -8.47 -7.17 -12.85
N THR A 15 -7.73 -6.17 -13.33
CA THR A 15 -7.30 -6.06 -14.73
C THR A 15 -5.78 -5.90 -14.88
N GLY A 16 -5.17 -5.04 -14.06
CA GLY A 16 -3.73 -4.77 -14.13
C GLY A 16 -2.86 -5.90 -13.55
N ALA A 17 -1.65 -6.06 -14.09
CA ALA A 17 -0.63 -6.93 -13.51
C ALA A 17 -0.11 -6.34 -12.20
N ALA A 18 -0.13 -7.14 -11.14
CA ALA A 18 0.35 -6.74 -9.83
C ALA A 18 1.87 -6.68 -9.78
N VAL A 19 2.36 -5.66 -9.08
CA VAL A 19 3.79 -5.38 -8.91
C VAL A 19 4.20 -5.37 -7.44
N VAL A 20 3.25 -5.25 -6.52
CA VAL A 20 3.50 -5.17 -5.07
C VAL A 20 2.29 -5.74 -4.32
N TYR A 21 2.47 -6.18 -3.09
CA TYR A 21 1.36 -6.46 -2.18
C TYR A 21 1.06 -5.26 -1.28
N CYS A 22 -0.21 -5.05 -0.95
CA CYS A 22 -0.65 -4.07 0.03
C CYS A 22 -0.06 -4.42 1.40
N ASP A 23 0.67 -3.51 2.04
CA ASP A 23 1.23 -3.70 3.38
C ASP A 23 0.14 -3.71 4.48
N GLY A 24 -1.12 -3.39 4.16
CA GLY A 24 -2.25 -3.41 5.11
C GLY A 24 -3.16 -4.63 5.01
N CYS A 25 -3.49 -5.08 3.80
CA CYS A 25 -4.46 -6.17 3.57
C CYS A 25 -3.93 -7.30 2.68
N GLU A 26 -2.64 -7.28 2.34
CA GLU A 26 -1.95 -8.31 1.55
C GLU A 26 -2.50 -8.57 0.15
N GLN A 27 -3.39 -7.70 -0.35
CA GLN A 27 -3.92 -7.82 -1.71
C GLN A 27 -2.85 -7.44 -2.73
N PRO A 28 -2.75 -8.14 -3.87
CA PRO A 28 -1.83 -7.77 -4.95
C PRO A 28 -2.27 -6.47 -5.64
N LEU A 29 -1.36 -5.52 -5.86
CA LEU A 29 -1.65 -4.19 -6.42
C LEU A 29 -0.86 -3.96 -7.71
N CYS A 30 -1.55 -3.48 -8.75
CA CYS A 30 -0.89 -2.96 -9.95
C CYS A 30 -0.25 -1.59 -9.68
N LYS A 31 0.42 -1.04 -10.70
CA LYS A 31 1.07 0.27 -10.62
C LYS A 31 0.09 1.42 -10.35
N ASP A 32 -1.15 1.30 -10.80
CA ASP A 32 -2.17 2.35 -10.71
C ASP A 32 -2.99 2.26 -9.42
N CYS A 33 -3.12 1.06 -8.85
CA CYS A 33 -3.88 0.83 -7.61
C CYS A 33 -3.02 0.84 -6.35
N ARG A 34 -1.69 1.00 -6.48
CA ARG A 34 -0.79 1.16 -5.33
C ARG A 34 -0.59 2.63 -5.03
N GLU A 35 -0.66 2.98 -3.76
CA GLU A 35 -0.28 4.27 -3.24
C GLU A 35 0.90 4.09 -2.29
N PHE A 36 1.91 4.94 -2.42
CA PHE A 36 3.08 4.87 -1.57
C PHE A 36 2.97 5.81 -0.39
N ASP A 37 3.55 5.37 0.72
CA ASP A 37 3.82 6.23 1.86
C ASP A 37 5.19 5.95 2.45
N ILE A 38 5.67 6.87 3.28
CA ILE A 38 6.91 6.69 4.02
C ILE A 38 6.59 6.81 5.50
N TRP A 39 6.83 5.72 6.22
CA TRP A 39 6.73 5.73 7.67
C TRP A 39 8.10 6.07 8.24
N CYS A 40 8.25 7.33 8.66
CA CYS A 40 9.49 7.86 9.21
C CYS A 40 9.59 7.54 10.71
N TYR A 41 10.78 7.10 11.16
CA TYR A 41 11.09 6.82 12.55
C TYR A 41 12.45 7.41 12.94
N GLY A 42 12.48 8.21 14.01
CA GLY A 42 13.72 8.68 14.64
C GLY A 42 14.66 9.46 13.71
N CYS A 43 15.98 9.30 13.92
CA CYS A 43 17.05 10.07 13.30
C CYS A 43 17.30 9.78 11.81
N GLY A 44 16.25 9.79 10.98
CA GLY A 44 16.37 9.76 9.51
C GLY A 44 16.16 8.40 8.85
N HIS A 45 15.57 7.41 9.54
CA HIS A 45 15.14 6.16 8.91
C HIS A 45 13.66 6.27 8.48
N GLY A 46 13.33 5.67 7.34
CA GLY A 46 11.96 5.61 6.86
C GLY A 46 11.71 4.33 6.07
N ASP A 47 10.60 3.66 6.38
CA ASP A 47 10.16 2.51 5.61
C ASP A 47 9.18 2.94 4.53
N THR A 48 9.47 2.60 3.28
CA THR A 48 8.48 2.74 2.20
C THR A 48 7.39 1.68 2.36
N LYS A 49 6.14 2.12 2.37
CA LYS A 49 4.94 1.27 2.39
C LYS A 49 4.16 1.44 1.10
N ALA A 50 3.48 0.39 0.67
CA ALA A 50 2.55 0.38 -0.46
C ALA A 50 1.17 -0.06 0.01
N PHE A 51 0.15 0.76 -0.22
CA PHE A 51 -1.23 0.50 0.21
C PHE A 51 -2.19 0.53 -0.99
N CYS A 52 -3.32 -0.17 -0.87
CA CYS A 52 -4.50 0.17 -1.65
C CYS A 52 -5.19 1.40 -1.02
N LYS A 53 -6.05 2.08 -1.78
CA LYS A 53 -6.73 3.30 -1.33
C LYS A 53 -7.43 3.17 0.03
N SER A 54 -8.13 2.06 0.27
CA SER A 54 -8.82 1.85 1.56
C SER A 54 -7.84 1.73 2.74
N CYS A 55 -6.75 0.98 2.58
CA CYS A 55 -5.73 0.86 3.62
C CYS A 55 -4.89 2.12 3.78
N ARG A 56 -4.73 2.92 2.72
CA ARG A 56 -4.07 4.22 2.77
C ARG A 56 -4.85 5.19 3.64
N ASP A 57 -6.17 5.23 3.47
CA ASP A 57 -7.08 6.15 4.13
C ASP A 57 -7.48 5.71 5.56
N ASP A 58 -7.30 4.44 5.92
CA ASP A 58 -7.62 3.94 7.26
C ASP A 58 -6.50 4.27 8.26
N ILE A 59 -6.76 5.15 9.22
CA ILE A 59 -5.77 5.56 10.24
C ILE A 59 -5.31 4.41 11.15
N SER A 60 -6.13 3.37 11.33
CA SER A 60 -5.76 2.19 12.12
C SER A 60 -4.74 1.29 11.40
N ILE A 61 -4.73 1.34 10.07
CA ILE A 61 -3.79 0.60 9.22
C ILE A 61 -2.58 1.48 8.86
N ASN A 62 -2.83 2.76 8.56
CA ASN A 62 -1.84 3.72 8.15
C ASN A 62 -1.82 4.97 9.07
N PRO A 63 -1.08 4.91 10.18
CA PRO A 63 -1.02 6.02 11.14
C PRO A 63 -0.36 7.31 10.62
N TRP A 64 0.41 7.26 9.52
CA TRP A 64 1.14 8.41 8.98
C TRP A 64 0.35 9.26 7.98
N GLY A 65 -0.65 8.68 7.33
CA GLY A 65 -1.43 9.39 6.31
C GLY A 65 -2.89 8.96 6.18
N GLY A 66 -3.37 8.10 7.08
CA GLY A 66 -4.78 7.76 7.18
C GLY A 66 -5.61 8.94 7.69
N LYS A 67 -6.91 8.86 7.48
CA LYS A 67 -7.87 9.89 7.86
C LYS A 67 -8.49 9.50 9.20
N VAL A 68 -8.55 10.46 10.12
CA VAL A 68 -9.31 10.30 11.36
C VAL A 68 -10.80 10.44 11.02
N PRO A 69 -11.67 9.50 11.41
CA PRO A 69 -13.12 9.69 11.31
C PRO A 69 -13.55 10.91 12.13
N GLU A 70 -14.43 11.76 11.57
CA GLU A 70 -15.01 12.91 12.29
C GLU A 70 -15.91 12.49 13.46
#